data_AF-A0AAE0BHG5-F1
#
_entry.id   AF-A0AAE0BHG5-F1
#
_cell.length_a   1.000
_cell.length_b   1.000
_cell.length_c   1.000
_cell.angle_alpha   90.00
_cell.angle_beta   90.00
_cell.angle_gamma   90.00
#
_symmetry.space_group_name_H-M   'P 1'
#
loop_
_entity.id
_entity.type
_entity.pdbx_description
1 polymer ?
#
loop_
_entity_poly.entity_id
_entity_poly.type
_entity_poly.pdbx_seq_one_letter_code
_entity_poly.pdbx_strand_id
1 'polypeptide(L)'
;MASGFGCRGGVQGRCYSTWMDFSECMSTTDNPKLCAEKREDYFECLHHRKEITRINAVTQQRIVEMQKTKTALDAKFEDIWNKNQLVNEQFKTAAFFLEFGYVFVYDTCW
;
A
#
# COMPACT_ATOMS: atom_id res chain seq x y z
N MET A 1 34.79 -7.54 1.82
CA MET A 1 35.43 -6.22 1.67
C MET A 1 35.44 -5.87 0.19
N ALA A 2 34.57 -4.98 -0.27
CA ALA A 2 34.64 -4.48 -1.63
C ALA A 2 35.45 -3.19 -1.59
N SER A 3 36.74 -3.33 -1.90
CA SER A 3 37.70 -2.28 -2.13
C SER A 3 37.15 -1.26 -3.13
N GLY A 4 36.40 -0.25 -2.69
CA GLY A 4 36.02 0.98 -3.41
C GLY A 4 35.44 0.88 -4.84
N PHE A 5 35.38 -0.29 -5.46
CA PHE A 5 35.10 -0.54 -6.86
C PHE A 5 33.84 -1.41 -6.93
N GLY A 6 32.86 -0.95 -7.70
CA GLY A 6 31.64 -1.70 -7.94
C GLY A 6 31.88 -2.96 -8.78
N CYS A 7 30.95 -3.92 -8.72
CA CYS A 7 31.00 -5.18 -9.46
C CYS A 7 31.10 -5.03 -10.99
N ARG A 8 30.90 -3.82 -11.53
CA ARG A 8 30.98 -3.50 -12.97
C ARG A 8 32.35 -2.94 -13.40
N GLY A 9 33.38 -3.02 -12.56
CA GLY A 9 34.76 -2.73 -12.94
C GLY A 9 34.98 -1.29 -13.43
N GLY A 10 35.18 -0.35 -12.49
CA GLY A 10 35.66 1.00 -12.82
C GLY A 10 34.87 2.14 -12.17
N VAL A 11 33.65 1.90 -11.69
CA VAL A 11 32.87 2.93 -10.96
C VAL A 11 33.12 2.80 -9.46
N GLN A 12 33.35 3.94 -8.80
CA GLN A 12 33.37 4.03 -7.33
C GLN A 12 32.11 3.36 -6.76
N GLY A 13 32.26 2.56 -5.71
CA GLY A 13 31.14 1.90 -5.05
C GLY A 13 30.12 2.92 -4.54
N ARG A 14 28.82 2.54 -4.49
CA ARG A 14 27.73 3.44 -4.04
C ARG A 14 28.02 4.15 -2.70
N CYS A 15 28.72 3.46 -1.80
CA CYS A 15 29.07 3.95 -0.46
C CYS A 15 30.55 4.38 -0.33
N TYR A 16 31.23 4.67 -1.45
CA TYR A 16 32.65 4.98 -1.43
C TYR A 16 32.95 6.32 -0.73
N SER A 17 32.14 7.36 -0.94
CA SER A 17 32.29 8.64 -0.23
C SER A 17 32.17 8.49 1.28
N THR A 18 31.12 7.81 1.75
CA THR A 18 30.92 7.54 3.18
C THR A 18 32.04 6.70 3.81
N TRP A 19 32.65 5.81 3.01
CA TRP A 19 33.81 5.05 3.43
C TRP A 19 35.08 5.91 3.53
N MET A 20 35.28 6.83 2.58
CA MET A 20 36.41 7.77 2.62
C MET A 20 36.35 8.65 3.87
N ASP A 21 35.19 9.20 4.20
CA ASP A 21 34.98 9.99 5.42
C ASP A 21 35.31 9.19 6.70
N PHE A 22 34.88 7.92 6.75
CA PHE A 22 35.19 7.04 7.88
C PHE A 22 36.69 6.72 7.96
N SER A 23 37.34 6.44 6.81
CA SER A 23 38.76 6.16 6.74
C SER A 23 39.60 7.36 7.16
N GLU A 24 39.23 8.58 6.71
CA GLU A 24 39.90 9.83 7.09
C GLU A 24 39.79 10.08 8.60
N CYS A 25 38.60 9.87 9.18
CA CYS A 25 38.39 10.00 10.62
C CYS A 25 39.28 9.03 11.42
N MET A 26 39.34 7.77 10.98
CA MET A 26 40.18 6.73 11.62
C MET A 26 41.67 6.98 11.44
N SER A 27 42.09 7.65 10.37
CA SER A 27 43.49 8.05 10.17
C SER A 27 43.91 9.25 11.03
N THR A 28 42.95 10.07 11.44
CA THR A 28 43.22 11.31 12.19
C THR A 28 43.18 11.11 13.71
N THR A 29 42.54 10.03 14.19
CA THR A 29 42.16 9.88 15.61
C THR A 29 42.54 8.52 16.17
N ASP A 30 43.27 8.49 17.30
CA ASP A 30 43.62 7.24 18.01
C ASP A 30 42.44 6.59 18.73
N ASN A 31 41.37 7.36 18.99
CA ASN A 31 40.16 6.91 19.68
C ASN A 31 39.06 6.47 18.70
N PRO A 32 38.78 5.16 18.58
CA PRO A 32 37.81 4.64 17.60
C PRO A 32 36.34 5.00 17.93
N LYS A 33 36.07 5.52 19.13
CA LYS A 33 34.73 5.94 19.57
C LYS A 33 34.30 7.27 18.95
N LEU A 34 35.24 8.15 18.62
CA LEU A 34 34.93 9.46 18.01
C LEU A 34 34.45 9.32 16.56
N CYS A 35 34.86 8.26 15.87
CA CYS A 35 34.42 7.95 14.50
C CYS A 35 33.21 6.99 14.45
N ALA A 36 32.51 6.79 15.57
CA ALA A 36 31.35 5.89 15.63
C ALA A 36 30.17 6.39 14.77
N GLU A 37 29.96 7.70 14.71
CA GLU A 37 28.90 8.30 13.87
C GLU A 37 29.14 8.01 12.39
N LYS A 38 30.36 8.28 11.89
CA LYS A 38 30.76 7.97 10.49
C LYS A 38 30.70 6.48 10.17
N ARG A 39 30.99 5.63 11.16
CA ARG A 39 30.83 4.17 11.04
C ARG A 39 29.37 3.78 10.86
N GLU A 40 28.46 4.36 11.63
CA GLU A 40 27.03 4.10 11.48
C GLU A 40 26.51 4.51 10.11
N ASP A 41 26.94 5.65 9.59
CA ASP A 41 26.55 6.13 8.26
C ASP A 41 27.03 5.18 7.15
N TYR A 42 28.25 4.66 7.27
CA TYR A 42 28.76 3.64 6.33
C TYR A 42 27.93 2.34 6.39
N PHE A 43 27.58 1.86 7.58
CA PHE A 43 26.74 0.67 7.73
C PHE A 43 25.29 0.89 7.30
N GLU A 44 24.76 2.09 7.47
CA GLU A 44 23.47 2.51 6.95
C GLU A 44 23.48 2.43 5.42
N CYS A 45 24.49 3.00 4.76
CA CYS A 45 24.63 2.88 3.30
C CYS A 45 24.83 1.43 2.84
N LEU A 46 25.43 0.53 3.62
CA LEU A 46 25.56 -0.88 3.20
C LEU A 46 24.26 -1.68 3.34
N HIS A 47 23.49 -1.45 4.41
CA HIS A 47 22.38 -2.31 4.80
C HIS A 47 21.00 -1.66 4.69
N HIS A 48 20.95 -0.34 4.54
CA HIS A 48 19.76 0.50 4.40
C HIS A 48 18.71 0.22 5.49
N ARG A 49 19.14 -0.17 6.70
CA ARG A 49 18.23 -0.64 7.77
C ARG A 49 17.26 0.46 8.20
N LYS A 50 17.76 1.69 8.36
CA LYS A 50 16.97 2.85 8.79
C LYS A 50 15.99 3.23 7.66
N GLU A 51 16.46 3.26 6.42
CA GLU A 51 15.62 3.52 5.24
C GLU A 51 14.49 2.50 5.06
N ILE A 52 14.80 1.19 5.07
CA ILE A 52 13.81 0.12 4.91
C ILE A 52 12.74 0.20 6.01
N THR A 53 13.15 0.44 7.25
CA THR A 53 12.22 0.59 8.38
C THR A 53 11.24 1.75 8.15
N ARG A 54 11.74 2.89 7.67
CA ARG A 54 10.91 4.06 7.37
C ARG A 54 9.95 3.79 6.21
N ILE A 55 10.44 3.19 5.12
CA ILE A 55 9.61 2.85 3.96
C ILE A 55 8.50 1.87 4.35
N ASN A 56 8.81 0.88 5.18
CA ASN A 56 7.81 -0.06 5.69
C ASN A 56 6.72 0.66 6.47
N ALA A 57 7.08 1.57 7.38
CA ALA A 57 6.11 2.33 8.16
C ALA A 57 5.18 3.18 7.26
N VAL A 58 5.73 3.89 6.28
CA VAL A 58 4.96 4.68 5.31
C VAL A 58 4.07 3.79 4.44
N THR A 59 4.58 2.63 4.01
CA THR A 59 3.83 1.68 3.17
C THR A 59 2.65 1.09 3.94
N GLN A 60 2.83 0.75 5.22
CA GLN A 60 1.74 0.27 6.07
C GLN A 60 0.63 1.31 6.22
N GLN A 61 1.00 2.58 6.44
CA GLN A 61 0.02 3.68 6.50
C GLN A 61 -0.77 3.80 5.19
N ARG A 62 -0.08 3.78 4.05
CA ARG A 62 -0.71 3.81 2.72
C ARG A 62 -1.65 2.62 2.49
N ILE A 63 -1.26 1.42 2.91
CA ILE A 63 -2.11 0.22 2.79
C ILE A 63 -3.39 0.38 3.60
N VAL A 64 -3.29 0.88 4.83
CA VAL A 64 -4.46 1.11 5.70
C VAL A 64 -5.40 2.15 5.08
N GLU A 65 -4.87 3.23 4.52
CA GLU A 65 -5.67 4.24 3.82
C GLU A 65 -6.36 3.65 2.58
N MET A 66 -5.62 2.91 1.75
CA MET A 66 -6.19 2.23 0.59
C MET A 66 -7.29 1.24 0.99
N GLN A 67 -7.12 0.48 2.07
CA GLN A 67 -8.15 -0.44 2.58
C GLN A 67 -9.42 0.27 3.04
N LYS A 68 -9.31 1.43 3.70
CA LYS A 68 -10.48 2.25 4.07
C LYS A 68 -11.24 2.74 2.84
N THR A 69 -10.51 3.21 1.82
CA THR A 69 -11.16 3.65 0.57
C THR A 69 -11.82 2.51 -0.17
N LYS A 70 -11.17 1.33 -0.21
CA LYS A 70 -11.71 0.12 -0.84
C LYS A 70 -12.97 -0.36 -0.12
N THR A 71 -12.93 -0.51 1.20
CA THR A 71 -14.11 -0.95 1.99
C THR A 71 -15.28 0.02 1.87
N ALA A 72 -15.02 1.33 1.84
CA ALA A 72 -16.06 2.33 1.60
C ALA A 72 -16.64 2.25 0.17
N LEU A 73 -15.81 1.95 -0.84
CA LEU A 73 -16.26 1.75 -2.22
C LEU A 73 -17.09 0.46 -2.33
N ASP A 74 -16.62 -0.63 -1.74
CA ASP A 74 -17.31 -1.93 -1.73
C ASP A 74 -18.70 -1.78 -1.05
N ALA A 75 -18.78 -1.08 0.08
CA ALA A 75 -20.05 -0.81 0.76
C ALA A 75 -21.02 0.04 -0.11
N LYS A 76 -20.51 1.03 -0.84
CA LYS A 76 -21.33 1.82 -1.78
C LYS A 76 -21.80 0.96 -2.97
N PHE A 77 -20.95 0.07 -3.46
CA PHE A 77 -21.31 -0.83 -4.56
C PHE A 77 -22.43 -1.80 -4.14
N GLU A 78 -22.33 -2.40 -2.95
CA GLU A 78 -23.36 -3.27 -2.39
C GLU A 78 -24.70 -2.54 -2.17
N ASP A 79 -24.68 -1.28 -1.69
CA ASP A 79 -25.90 -0.48 -1.58
C ASP A 79 -26.57 -0.25 -2.95
N ILE A 80 -25.79 0.07 -3.98
CA ILE A 80 -26.29 0.24 -5.36
C ILE A 80 -26.87 -1.08 -5.89
N TRP A 81 -26.19 -2.20 -5.69
CA TRP A 81 -26.64 -3.50 -6.14
C TRP A 81 -27.96 -3.90 -5.49
N ASN A 82 -28.06 -3.75 -4.16
CA ASN A 82 -29.28 -4.06 -3.41
C ASN A 82 -30.46 -3.17 -3.82
N LYS A 83 -30.24 -1.88 -4.06
CA LYS A 83 -31.31 -0.99 -4.57
C LYS A 83 -31.81 -1.42 -5.93
N ASN A 84 -30.92 -1.78 -6.85
CA ASN A 84 -31.32 -2.29 -8.17
C ASN A 84 -32.10 -3.61 -8.04
N GLN A 85 -31.73 -4.47 -7.10
CA GLN A 85 -32.44 -5.72 -6.85
C GLN A 85 -33.86 -5.47 -6.33
N LEU A 86 -34.05 -4.54 -5.39
CA LEU A 86 -35.37 -4.18 -4.87
C LEU A 86 -36.28 -3.62 -5.98
N VAL A 87 -35.72 -2.79 -6.86
CA VAL A 87 -36.46 -2.24 -8.01
C VAL A 87 -36.87 -3.36 -8.97
N ASN A 88 -35.98 -4.30 -9.29
CA ASN A 88 -36.31 -5.46 -10.13
C ASN A 88 -37.42 -6.33 -9.52
N GLU A 89 -37.36 -6.60 -8.22
CA GLU A 89 -38.40 -7.37 -7.53
C GLU A 89 -39.74 -6.61 -7.49
N GLN A 90 -39.73 -5.28 -7.27
CA GLN A 90 -40.95 -4.45 -7.38
C GLN A 90 -41.57 -4.53 -8.78
N PHE A 91 -40.77 -4.43 -9.84
CA PHE A 91 -41.29 -4.57 -11.21
C PHE A 91 -41.90 -5.94 -11.47
N LYS A 92 -41.29 -7.03 -10.97
CA LYS A 92 -41.86 -8.38 -11.07
C LYS A 92 -43.21 -8.49 -10.35
N THR A 93 -43.31 -7.97 -9.12
CA THR A 93 -44.58 -7.98 -8.38
C THR A 93 -45.68 -7.16 -9.06
N ALA A 94 -45.35 -5.99 -9.61
CA ALA A 94 -46.29 -5.16 -10.35
C ALA A 94 -46.77 -5.85 -11.65
N ALA A 95 -45.86 -6.51 -12.38
CA ALA A 95 -46.22 -7.30 -13.56
C ALA A 95 -47.15 -8.48 -13.20
N PHE A 96 -46.88 -9.19 -12.10
CA PHE A 96 -47.72 -10.28 -11.62
C PHE A 96 -49.13 -9.80 -11.23
N PHE A 97 -49.24 -8.66 -10.54
CA PHE A 97 -50.54 -8.07 -10.19
C PHE A 97 -51.34 -7.60 -11.41
N LEU A 98 -50.69 -7.15 -12.48
CA LEU A 98 -51.38 -6.78 -13.73
C LEU A 98 -51.86 -8.00 -14.51
N GLU A 99 -51.09 -9.10 -14.54
CA GLU A 99 -51.49 -10.34 -15.21
C GLU A 99 -52.56 -11.12 -14.44
N PHE A 100 -52.48 -11.19 -13.10
CA PHE A 100 -53.41 -11.97 -12.27
C PHE A 100 -54.56 -11.14 -11.65
N GLY A 101 -54.42 -9.82 -11.53
CA GLY A 101 -55.47 -8.93 -11.03
C GLY A 101 -56.62 -8.70 -12.01
N TYR A 102 -56.40 -8.92 -13.32
CA TYR A 102 -57.45 -8.87 -14.34
C TYR A 102 -58.43 -10.06 -14.28
N VAL A 103 -58.09 -11.13 -13.57
CA VAL A 103 -58.97 -12.31 -13.43
C VAL A 103 -60.02 -12.12 -12.33
N PHE A 104 -59.72 -11.37 -11.26
CA PHE A 104 -60.64 -11.24 -10.11
C PHE A 104 -61.83 -10.27 -10.31
N VAL A 105 -61.80 -9.41 -11.32
CA VAL A 105 -62.90 -8.45 -11.58
C VAL A 105 -64.02 -9.05 -12.44
N TYR A 106 -63.77 -10.15 -13.16
CA TYR A 106 -64.79 -10.79 -14.01
C TYR A 106 -65.55 -11.96 -13.36
N ASP A 107 -65.14 -12.43 -12.17
CA ASP A 107 -65.75 -13.61 -11.51
C ASP A 107 -66.67 -13.30 -10.30
N THR A 108 -66.98 -12.02 -10.00
CA THR A 108 -67.94 -11.64 -8.93
C THR A 108 -69.23 -11.00 -9.44
N CYS A 109 -69.49 -11.03 -10.75
CA CYS A 109 -70.81 -10.71 -11.30
C CYS A 109 -71.57 -12.02 -11.57
N TRP A 110 -72.06 -12.63 -10.50
CA TRP A 110 -73.13 -13.63 -10.54
C TRP A 110 -74.28 -13.13 -9.68
#